data_AF-A0A402DDG8-F1
#
_entry.id   AF-A0A402DDG8-F1
#
_cell.length_a   1.000
_cell.length_b   1.000
_cell.length_c   1.000
_cell.angle_alpha   90.00
_cell.angle_beta   90.00
_cell.angle_gamma   90.00
#
_symmetry.space_group_name_H-M   'P 1'
#
loop_
_entity.id
_entity.type
_entity.pdbx_description
1 polymer ?
#
loop_
_entity_poly.entity_id
_entity_poly.type
_entity_poly.pdbx_seq_one_letter_code
_entity_poly.pdbx_strand_id
1 'polypeptide(L)' 'MKYVYDTNIFIYYLADDDLVTSFFSPAFLSLHQIFISPIVRIELLSFPTLSK' A
#
# COMPACT_ATOMS: atom_id res chain seq x y z
N MET A 1 9.76 -10.58 7.69
CA MET A 1 9.23 -11.45 6.60
C MET A 1 9.14 -10.62 5.32
N LYS A 2 8.93 -11.27 4.17
CA LYS A 2 8.78 -10.61 2.88
C LYS A 2 7.29 -10.55 2.52
N TYR A 3 6.82 -9.38 2.10
CA TYR A 3 5.43 -9.16 1.70
C TYR A 3 5.37 -8.58 0.30
N VAL A 4 4.31 -8.91 -0.44
CA VAL A 4 3.96 -8.27 -1.70
C VAL A 4 2.68 -7.50 -1.45
N TYR A 5 2.70 -6.20 -1.69
CA TYR A 5 1.51 -5.39 -1.57
C TYR A 5 0.71 -5.46 -2.85
N ASP A 6 -0.57 -5.78 -2.71
CA ASP A 6 -1.58 -5.71 -3.77
C ASP A 6 -2.13 -4.28 -3.89
N THR A 7 -2.75 -3.95 -5.01
CA THR A 7 -3.32 -2.62 -5.27
C THR A 7 -4.35 -2.21 -4.23
N ASN A 8 -5.17 -3.15 -3.76
CA ASN A 8 -6.20 -2.88 -2.76
C ASN A 8 -5.64 -2.28 -1.47
N ILE A 9 -4.45 -2.71 -1.02
CA ILE A 9 -3.86 -2.18 0.22
C ILE A 9 -3.46 -0.70 0.07
N PHE A 10 -3.05 -0.29 -1.12
CA PHE A 10 -2.78 1.12 -1.42
C PHE A 10 -4.07 1.92 -1.52
N ILE A 11 -5.12 1.37 -2.14
CA ILE A 11 -6.44 2.04 -2.23
C ILE A 11 -6.97 2.33 -0.83
N TYR A 12 -7.00 1.33 0.05
CA TYR A 12 -7.47 1.52 1.43
C TYR A 12 -6.57 2.46 2.23
N TYR A 13 -5.25 2.39 2.04
CA TYR A 13 -4.33 3.31 2.71
C TYR A 13 -4.53 4.78 2.30
N LEU A 14 -4.75 5.03 1.00
CA LEU A 14 -5.02 6.36 0.45
C LEU A 14 -6.44 6.85 0.76
N ALA A 15 -7.34 5.96 1.16
CA ALA A 15 -8.70 6.28 1.62
C ALA A 15 -8.81 6.44 3.16
N ASP A 16 -7.68 6.50 3.87
CA ASP A 16 -7.59 6.62 5.34
C ASP A 16 -8.29 5.49 6.12
N ASP A 17 -8.19 4.25 5.64
CA ASP A 17 -8.60 3.09 6.41
C ASP A 17 -7.58 2.76 7.54
N ASP A 18 -8.05 2.87 8.79
CA ASP A 18 -7.27 2.64 10.02
C ASP A 18 -6.67 1.22 10.12
N LEU A 19 -7.38 0.20 9.62
CA LEU A 19 -6.90 -1.18 9.67
C LEU A 19 -5.67 -1.36 8.78
N VAL A 20 -5.63 -0.63 7.68
CA VAL A 20 -4.56 -0.73 6.68
C VAL A 20 -3.37 0.18 7.01
N THR A 21 -3.59 1.30 7.71
CA THR A 21 -2.53 2.28 8.02
C THR A 21 -1.39 1.67 8.83
N SER A 22 -1.68 0.68 9.68
CA SER A 22 -0.68 -0.03 10.49
C SER A 22 0.40 -0.72 9.65
N PHE A 23 0.05 -1.22 8.46
CA PHE A 23 0.98 -1.87 7.52
C PHE A 23 1.92 -0.88 6.81
N PHE A 24 1.62 0.41 6.86
CA PHE A 24 2.48 1.48 6.34
C PHE A 24 3.25 2.20 7.45
N SER A 25 3.07 1.79 8.71
CA SER A 25 3.78 2.40 9.82
C SER A 25 5.29 2.18 9.74
N PRO A 26 6.11 3.14 10.20
CA PRO A 26 7.56 2.97 10.27
C PRO A 26 7.99 1.73 11.04
N ALA A 27 7.26 1.37 12.11
CA ALA A 27 7.51 0.18 12.90
C ALA A 27 7.38 -1.10 12.05
N PHE A 28 6.29 -1.23 11.29
CA PHE A 28 6.08 -2.40 10.40
C PHE A 28 7.12 -2.45 9.27
N LEU A 29 7.35 -1.32 8.59
CA LEU A 29 8.26 -1.24 7.44
C LEU A 29 9.74 -1.44 7.82
N SER A 30 10.13 -1.11 9.06
CA SER A 30 11.50 -1.34 9.54
C SER A 30 11.83 -2.82 9.78
N LEU A 31 10.81 -3.65 10.02
CA LEU A 31 10.96 -5.08 10.33
C LEU A 31 10.74 -5.98 9.11
N HIS A 32 10.20 -5.44 8.02
CA HIS A 32 9.68 -6.22 6.91
C HIS A 32 10.10 -5.64 5.57
N GLN A 33 10.38 -6.53 4.62
CA GLN A 33 10.71 -6.15 3.26
C GLN A 33 9.44 -6.18 2.41
N ILE A 34 9.09 -5.04 1.83
CA ILE A 34 7.89 -4.90 0.99
C ILE A 34 8.31 -4.84 -0.47
N PHE A 35 7.66 -5.67 -1.29
CA PHE A 35 7.80 -5.68 -2.73
C PHE A 35 6.52 -5.15 -3.37
N ILE A 36 6.68 -4.37 -4.44
CA ILE A 36 5.57 -3.78 -5.19
C ILE A 36 5.75 -4.20 -6.65
N SER A 37 4.74 -4.86 -7.20
CA SER A 37 4.73 -5.23 -8.62
C SER A 37 4.57 -3.99 -9.50
N PRO A 38 5.21 -3.93 -10.68
CA PRO A 38 4.91 -2.90 -11.67
C PRO A 38 3.42 -2.84 -12.06
N ILE A 39 2.70 -3.97 -11.98
CA ILE A 39 1.25 -4.04 -12.25
C ILE A 39 0.49 -3.14 -11.27
N VAL A 40 0.84 -3.17 -9.98
CA VAL A 40 0.22 -2.32 -8.96
C VAL A 40 0.36 -0.84 -9.29
N ARG A 41 1.52 -0.44 -9.83
CA ARG A 41 1.73 0.96 -10.25
C ARG A 41 0.82 1.35 -11.41
N ILE A 42 0.60 0.44 -12.37
CA ILE A 42 -0.29 0.66 -13.51
C ILE A 42 -1.75 0.73 -13.04
N GLU A 43 -2.17 -0.18 -12.16
CA GLU A 43 -3.54 -0.22 -11.64
C GLU A 43 -3.88 1.04 -10.86
N LEU A 44 -2.96 1.56 -10.05
CA LEU A 44 -3.14 2.81 -9.30
C LEU A 44 -3.37 4.05 -10.19
N LEU A 45 -2.91 4.05 -11.44
CA LEU A 45 -3.21 5.13 -12.39
C LEU A 45 -4.71 5.23 -12.72
N SER A 46 -5.47 4.15 -12.49
CA SER A 46 -6.92 4.14 -12.68
C SER A 46 -7.69 4.84 -11.56
N PHE A 47 -7.00 5.25 -10.48
CA PHE A 47 -7.60 5.89 -9.30
C PHE A 47 -7.02 7.29 -9.04
N PRO A 48 -7.13 8.24 -10.00
CA PRO A 48 -6.45 9.54 -9.94
C PRO A 48 -6.93 10.46 -8.82
N THR A 49 -8.10 10.17 -8.23
CA THR A 49 -8.68 10.96 -7.14
C THR A 49 -8.25 10.48 -5.74
N LEU A 50 -7.54 9.34 -5.65
CA LEU A 50 -7.00 8.87 -4.38
C LEU A 50 -5.71 9.64 -4.06
N SER A 51 -5.73 10.36 -2.95
CA SER A 51 -4.59 11.10 -2.44
C SER A 51 -4.62 11.10 -0.91
N LYS A 52 -3.45 11.10 -0.29
CA LYS A 52 -3.28 11.24 1.14
C LYS A 52 -2.41 12.46 1.45
#